data_AF-A0A803PAL7-F1
#
_entry.id   AF-A0A803PAL7-F1
#
_cell.length_a   1.000
_cell.length_b   1.000
_cell.length_c   1.000
_cell.angle_alpha   90.00
_cell.angle_beta   90.00
_cell.angle_gamma   90.00
#
_symmetry.space_group_name_H-M   'P 1'
#
loop_
_entity.id
_entity.type
_entity.pdbx_description
1 polymer ?
#
loop_
_entity_poly.entity_id
_entity_poly.type
_entity_poly.pdbx_seq_one_letter_code
_entity_poly.pdbx_strand_id
1 'polypeptide(L)'
;MREAENDPHDGKRKCEALWPIFKIAHQKSRYIYDLYHRRQEISKELFEFCLDQGFADRNLIAKWKKPGYERLCCLRCMQPRDHNFATTCVCRVPKHLREEKVIECVHCGCKGCASGD
;
A
#
# COMPACT_ATOMS: atom_id res chain seq x y z
N MET A 1 6.51 11.65 6.92
CA MET A 1 5.04 11.74 7.12
C MET A 1 4.66 13.19 7.34
N ARG A 2 5.16 13.86 8.39
CA ARG A 2 4.95 15.30 8.62
C ARG A 2 5.26 16.19 7.41
N GLU A 3 6.38 15.95 6.73
CA GLU A 3 6.72 16.70 5.51
C GLU A 3 5.66 16.52 4.42
N ALA A 4 5.17 15.30 4.19
CA ALA A 4 4.15 15.01 3.20
C ALA A 4 2.76 15.57 3.58
N GLU A 5 2.48 15.74 4.87
CA GLU A 5 1.24 16.36 5.37
C GLU A 5 1.26 17.88 5.17
N ASN A 6 2.44 18.50 5.31
CA ASN A 6 2.62 19.95 5.14
C ASN A 6 2.95 20.35 3.70
N ASP A 7 3.14 19.39 2.80
CA ASP A 7 3.55 19.65 1.42
C ASP A 7 2.42 20.36 0.64
N PRO A 8 2.67 21.56 0.08
CA PRO A 8 1.66 22.26 -0.69
C PRO A 8 1.15 21.41 -1.86
N HIS A 9 -0.11 21.63 -2.21
CA HIS A 9 -0.81 20.88 -3.24
C HIS A 9 -0.75 21.56 -4.62
N ASP A 10 0.01 22.66 -4.73
CA ASP A 10 0.10 23.47 -5.94
C ASP A 10 0.62 22.64 -7.12
N GLY A 11 -0.14 22.67 -8.23
CA GLY A 11 0.19 21.93 -9.46
C GLY A 11 -0.11 20.43 -9.42
N LYS A 12 -0.60 19.88 -8.29
CA LYS A 12 -0.98 18.46 -8.17
C LYS A 12 -2.46 18.26 -8.45
N ARG A 13 -2.81 17.12 -9.03
CA ARG A 13 -4.22 16.66 -9.06
C ARG A 13 -4.70 16.46 -7.62
N LYS A 14 -6.00 16.64 -7.38
CA LYS A 14 -6.61 16.45 -6.05
C LYS A 14 -6.27 15.09 -5.42
N CYS A 15 -6.21 14.02 -6.22
CA CYS A 15 -5.85 12.70 -5.74
C CYS A 15 -4.34 12.54 -5.43
N GLU A 16 -3.47 13.22 -6.20
CA GLU A 16 -2.02 13.12 -6.08
C GLU A 16 -1.47 13.68 -4.78
N ALA A 17 -2.15 14.69 -4.22
CA ALA A 17 -1.77 15.27 -2.93
C ALA A 17 -1.61 14.22 -1.82
N LEU A 18 -2.39 13.14 -1.84
CA LEU A 18 -2.36 12.08 -0.83
C LEU A 18 -1.42 10.91 -1.16
N TRP A 19 -0.92 10.80 -2.40
CA TRP A 19 -0.09 9.67 -2.80
C TRP A 19 1.19 9.51 -1.95
N PRO A 20 1.91 10.59 -1.58
CA PRO A 20 3.08 10.48 -0.71
C PRO A 20 2.74 9.89 0.66
N ILE A 21 1.57 10.20 1.22
CA ILE A 21 1.10 9.68 2.50
C ILE A 21 0.93 8.16 2.42
N PHE A 22 0.23 7.66 1.39
CA PHE A 22 0.08 6.22 1.17
C PHE A 22 1.42 5.52 0.93
N LYS A 23 2.34 6.14 0.18
CA LYS A 23 3.68 5.60 -0.07
C LYS A 23 4.47 5.44 1.22
N ILE A 24 4.48 6.47 2.08
CA ILE A 24 5.19 6.43 3.36
C ILE A 24 4.54 5.40 4.31
N ALA A 25 3.21 5.36 4.40
CA ALA A 25 2.50 4.38 5.22
C ALA A 25 2.79 2.93 4.80
N HIS A 26 2.82 2.68 3.48
CA HIS A 26 3.23 1.39 2.92
C HIS A 26 4.68 1.06 3.29
N GLN A 27 5.61 2.00 3.08
CA GLN A 27 7.04 1.80 3.35
C GLN A 27 7.32 1.49 4.82
N LYS A 28 6.73 2.25 5.74
CA LYS A 28 6.83 1.99 7.19
C LYS A 28 6.34 0.58 7.54
N SER A 29 5.15 0.22 7.04
CA SER A 29 4.56 -1.09 7.30
C SER A 29 5.40 -2.23 6.72
N ARG A 30 5.94 -2.04 5.50
CA ARG A 30 6.79 -3.03 4.83
C ARG A 30 8.11 -3.22 5.57
N TYR A 31 8.71 -2.13 6.06
CA TYR A 31 9.95 -2.18 6.83
C TYR A 31 9.79 -3.05 8.08
N ILE A 32 8.76 -2.79 8.89
CA ILE A 32 8.47 -3.59 10.09
C ILE A 32 8.14 -5.04 9.73
N TYR A 33 7.37 -5.27 8.66
CA TYR A 33 7.08 -6.61 8.15
C TYR A 33 8.35 -7.37 7.78
N ASP A 34 9.27 -6.76 7.04
CA ASP A 34 10.49 -7.40 6.56
C ASP A 34 11.44 -7.72 7.72
N LEU A 35 11.57 -6.82 8.70
CA LEU A 35 12.39 -7.06 9.90
C LEU A 35 11.91 -8.29 10.68
N TYR A 36 10.60 -8.46 10.85
CA TYR A 36 10.05 -9.58 11.62
C TYR A 36 9.92 -10.88 10.82
N HIS A 37 9.31 -10.83 9.63
CA HIS A 37 8.93 -12.03 8.87
C HIS A 37 10.00 -12.52 7.90
N ARG A 38 10.91 -11.66 7.44
CA ARG A 38 11.93 -12.05 6.44
C ARG A 38 13.32 -12.15 7.03
N ARG A 39 13.73 -11.13 7.79
CA ARG A 39 15.09 -11.05 8.35
C ARG A 39 15.19 -11.61 9.76
N GLN A 40 14.07 -11.67 10.49
CA GLN A 40 13.99 -12.13 11.88
C GLN A 40 14.91 -11.33 12.83
N GLU A 41 15.04 -10.02 12.60
CA GLU A 41 15.92 -9.10 13.35
C GLU A 41 15.25 -8.50 14.59
N ILE A 42 13.93 -8.61 14.73
CA ILE A 42 13.16 -8.10 15.87
C ILE A 42 12.34 -9.20 16.54
N SER A 43 12.16 -9.09 17.85
CA SER A 43 11.35 -10.05 18.61
C SER A 43 9.86 -9.89 18.31
N LYS A 44 9.07 -10.91 18.70
CA LYS A 44 7.61 -10.86 18.56
C LYS A 44 7.01 -9.73 19.39
N GLU A 45 7.52 -9.53 20.61
CA GLU A 45 7.06 -8.49 21.52
C GLU A 45 7.25 -7.09 20.92
N LEU A 46 8.43 -6.85 20.32
CA LEU A 46 8.71 -5.57 19.64
C LEU A 46 7.84 -5.38 18.40
N PHE A 47 7.63 -6.45 17.61
CA PHE A 47 6.75 -6.39 16.45
C PHE A 47 5.30 -6.05 16.84
N GLU A 48 4.76 -6.70 17.87
CA GLU A 48 3.41 -6.42 18.37
C GLU A 48 3.29 -5.00 18.93
N PHE A 49 4.29 -4.54 19.68
CA PHE A 49 4.37 -3.15 20.13
C PHE A 49 4.34 -2.16 18.95
N CYS A 50 5.09 -2.42 17.88
CA CYS A 50 5.07 -1.56 16.69
C CYS A 50 3.70 -1.48 16.03
N LEU A 51 2.94 -2.58 16.03
CA LEU A 51 1.57 -2.61 15.51
C LEU A 51 0.61 -1.82 16.40
N ASP A 52 0.69 -1.99 17.71
CA ASP A 52 -0.21 -1.35 18.67
C ASP A 52 0.01 0.16 18.78
N GLN A 53 1.25 0.61 18.63
CA GLN A 53 1.60 2.04 18.55
C GLN A 53 1.34 2.65 17.16
N GLY A 54 0.84 1.89 16.19
CA GLY A 54 0.51 2.40 14.86
C GLY A 54 1.75 2.73 13.99
N PHE A 55 2.91 2.14 14.27
CA PHE A 55 4.08 2.28 13.40
C PHE A 55 3.92 1.50 12.09
N ALA A 56 3.11 0.45 12.09
CA ALA A 56 2.77 -0.36 10.92
C ALA A 56 1.28 -0.73 10.89
N ASP A 57 0.74 -0.91 9.68
CA ASP A 57 -0.66 -1.26 9.47
C ASP A 57 -0.89 -2.78 9.59
N ARG A 58 -1.55 -3.18 10.69
CA ARG A 58 -1.91 -4.58 10.99
C ARG A 58 -2.75 -5.22 9.88
N ASN A 59 -3.70 -4.49 9.31
CA ASN A 59 -4.61 -5.00 8.29
C ASN A 59 -3.89 -5.21 6.96
N LEU A 60 -3.03 -4.26 6.58
CA LEU A 60 -2.22 -4.37 5.36
C LEU A 60 -1.24 -5.55 5.46
N ILE A 61 -0.56 -5.70 6.61
CA ILE A 61 0.33 -6.84 6.88
C ILE A 61 -0.42 -8.17 6.82
N ALA A 62 -1.63 -8.23 7.38
CA ALA A 62 -2.45 -9.44 7.30
C ALA A 62 -2.79 -9.82 5.85
N LYS A 63 -2.92 -8.83 4.94
CA LYS A 63 -3.11 -9.10 3.51
C LYS A 63 -1.84 -9.60 2.84
N TRP A 64 -0.66 -9.06 3.15
CA TRP A 64 0.61 -9.52 2.56
C TRP A 64 0.94 -10.99 2.85
N LYS A 65 0.37 -11.57 3.91
CA LYS A 65 0.49 -13.00 4.22
C LYS A 65 -0.40 -13.89 3.36
N LYS A 66 -1.36 -13.33 2.61
CA LYS A 66 -2.28 -14.09 1.76
C LYS A 66 -1.70 -14.22 0.34
N PRO A 67 -1.84 -15.40 -0.29
CA PRO A 67 -1.36 -15.61 -1.66
C PRO A 67 -2.04 -14.63 -2.62
N GLY A 68 -1.25 -14.02 -3.51
CA GLY A 68 -1.73 -13.05 -4.50
C GLY A 68 -1.79 -11.60 -3.99
N TYR A 69 -1.47 -11.34 -2.71
CA TYR A 69 -1.51 -10.02 -2.09
C TYR A 69 -0.16 -9.57 -1.51
N GLU A 70 0.89 -10.36 -1.64
CA GLU A 70 2.26 -10.11 -1.16
C GLU A 70 2.78 -8.71 -1.52
N ARG A 71 2.37 -8.14 -2.68
CA ARG A 71 2.76 -6.81 -3.16
C ARG A 71 1.65 -5.75 -3.11
N LEU A 72 0.55 -6.00 -2.40
CA LEU A 72 -0.58 -5.07 -2.28
C LEU A 72 -0.13 -3.68 -1.82
N CYS A 73 -0.56 -2.63 -2.53
CA CYS A 73 -0.15 -1.25 -2.29
C CYS A 73 -0.85 -0.61 -1.08
N CYS A 74 -2.18 -0.73 -0.99
CA CYS A 74 -2.99 -0.23 0.12
C CYS A 74 -4.32 -0.99 0.18
N LEU A 75 -5.05 -0.84 1.29
CA LEU A 75 -6.34 -1.52 1.48
C LEU A 75 -7.44 -1.01 0.54
N ARG A 76 -7.44 0.29 0.20
CA ARG A 76 -8.44 0.88 -0.70
C ARG A 76 -8.45 0.20 -2.07
N CYS A 77 -7.29 -0.14 -2.61
CA CYS A 77 -7.17 -0.76 -3.94
C CYS A 77 -7.78 -2.16 -4.05
N MET A 78 -8.03 -2.85 -2.94
CA MET A 78 -8.66 -4.16 -2.94
C MET A 78 -10.11 -4.15 -2.43
N GLN A 79 -10.60 -3.02 -1.92
CA GLN A 79 -11.91 -2.96 -1.28
C GLN A 79 -13.01 -2.67 -2.31
N PRO A 80 -13.99 -3.56 -2.51
CA PRO A 80 -15.08 -3.35 -3.47
C PRO A 80 -15.86 -2.05 -3.25
N ARG A 81 -16.12 -1.71 -1.98
CA ARG A 81 -16.91 -0.51 -1.59
C ARG A 81 -16.27 0.81 -1.98
N ASP A 82 -14.96 0.83 -2.27
CA ASP A 82 -14.22 2.04 -2.62
C ASP A 82 -14.21 2.29 -4.15
N HIS A 83 -14.99 1.50 -4.91
CA HIS A 83 -15.08 1.55 -6.37
C HIS A 83 -16.54 1.49 -6.85
N ASN A 84 -16.88 2.24 -7.90
CA ASN A 84 -18.26 2.39 -8.40
C ASN A 84 -18.93 1.07 -8.79
N PHE A 85 -18.18 0.13 -9.35
CA PHE A 85 -18.70 -1.16 -9.84
C PHE A 85 -18.43 -2.33 -8.89
N ALA A 86 -18.15 -2.06 -7.61
CA ALA A 86 -17.87 -3.07 -6.59
C ALA A 86 -16.74 -4.07 -6.98
N THR A 87 -15.69 -3.55 -7.60
CA THR A 87 -14.51 -4.30 -8.07
C THR A 87 -13.24 -3.79 -7.38
N THR A 88 -12.07 -4.32 -7.74
CA THR A 88 -10.76 -3.85 -7.30
C THR A 88 -10.20 -2.77 -8.23
N CYS A 89 -9.20 -2.03 -7.76
CA CYS A 89 -8.53 -1.03 -8.58
C CYS A 89 -7.76 -1.66 -9.75
N VAL A 90 -7.64 -0.94 -10.87
CA VAL A 90 -6.83 -1.35 -12.03
C VAL A 90 -5.38 -1.73 -11.68
N CYS A 91 -4.83 -1.17 -10.61
CA CYS A 91 -3.50 -1.54 -10.13
C CYS A 91 -3.38 -2.99 -9.63
N ARG A 92 -4.50 -3.69 -9.42
CA ARG A 92 -4.53 -5.11 -9.07
C ARG A 92 -4.58 -6.05 -10.27
N VAL A 93 -4.82 -5.53 -11.48
CA VAL A 93 -4.79 -6.31 -12.72
C VAL A 93 -3.33 -6.60 -13.07
N PRO A 94 -2.91 -7.83 -13.38
CA PRO A 94 -1.56 -8.12 -13.85
C PRO A 94 -1.19 -7.34 -15.13
N LYS A 95 0.05 -6.84 -15.24
CA LYS A 95 0.57 -6.04 -16.36
C LYS A 95 0.31 -6.68 -17.72
N HIS A 96 0.45 -8.00 -17.83
CA HIS A 96 0.26 -8.73 -19.09
C HIS A 96 -1.21 -8.81 -19.54
N LEU A 97 -2.15 -8.46 -18.66
CA LEU A 97 -3.59 -8.39 -18.94
C LEU A 97 -4.10 -6.94 -19.06
N ARG A 98 -3.24 -5.93 -18.91
CA ARG A 98 -3.63 -4.52 -19.02
C ARG A 98 -3.55 -4.07 -20.46
N GLU A 99 -4.56 -3.32 -20.89
CA GLU A 99 -4.51 -2.56 -22.15
C GLU A 99 -3.47 -1.43 -22.07
N GLU A 100 -3.46 -0.69 -20.95
CA GLU A 100 -2.49 0.37 -20.68
C GLU A 100 -1.23 -0.16 -19.97
N LYS A 101 -0.06 0.14 -20.56
CA LYS A 101 1.24 -0.27 -19.98
C LYS A 101 1.65 0.55 -18.76
N VAL A 102 1.26 1.81 -18.72
CA VAL A 102 1.55 2.72 -17.61
C VAL A 102 0.23 3.12 -16.98
N ILE A 103 0.08 2.81 -15.70
CA ILE A 103 -1.08 3.19 -14.91
C ILE A 103 -0.62 3.97 -13.69
N GLU A 104 -1.47 4.85 -13.20
CA GLU A 104 -1.32 5.49 -11.91
C GLU A 104 -2.62 5.32 -11.13
N CYS A 105 -2.54 4.55 -10.04
CA CYS A 105 -3.69 4.34 -9.20
C CYS A 105 -4.20 5.67 -8.62
N VAL A 106 -5.48 5.99 -8.84
CA VAL A 106 -6.10 7.19 -8.28
C VAL A 106 -6.04 7.26 -6.75
N HIS A 107 -6.01 6.12 -6.05
CA HIS A 107 -6.00 6.08 -4.59
C HIS A 107 -4.64 6.32 -3.97
N CYS A 108 -3.57 5.79 -4.55
CA CYS A 108 -2.25 5.75 -3.91
C CYS A 108 -1.06 5.97 -4.86
N GLY A 109 -1.31 6.23 -6.16
CA GLY A 109 -0.27 6.48 -7.16
C GLY A 109 0.56 5.27 -7.56
N CYS A 110 0.23 4.05 -7.09
CA CYS A 110 1.00 2.87 -7.49
C CYS A 110 0.81 2.51 -8.97
N LYS A 111 1.85 1.91 -9.57
CA LYS A 111 1.91 1.54 -10.99
C LYS A 111 1.58 0.06 -11.27
N GLY A 112 0.98 -0.60 -10.28
CA GLY A 112 0.73 -2.03 -10.26
C GLY A 112 1.15 -2.66 -8.95
N CYS A 113 0.29 -3.52 -8.42
CA CYS A 113 0.44 -4.20 -7.14
C CYS A 113 -0.11 -5.63 -7.18
N ALA A 114 -0.30 -6.18 -8.38
CA ALA A 114 -0.57 -7.60 -8.55
C ALA A 114 0.69 -8.39 -8.17
N SER A 115 0.53 -9.44 -7.38
CA SER A 115 1.63 -10.35 -7.08
C SER A 115 1.82 -11.29 -8.27
N GLY A 116 2.93 -11.12 -9.00
CA GLY A 116 3.19 -11.79 -10.28
C GLY A 116 3.67 -10.84 -11.39
N ASP A 117 3.57 -9.53 -11.16
CA ASP A 117 4.05 -8.44 -12.04
C ASP A 117 5.55 -8.11 -11.94
#